data_AF-A0A7C4X7R7-F1
#
_entry.id   AF-A0A7C4X7R7-F1
#
_cell.length_a   1.000
_cell.length_b   1.000
_cell.length_c   1.000
_cell.angle_alpha   90.00
_cell.angle_beta   90.00
_cell.angle_gamma   90.00
#
_symmetry.space_group_name_H-M   'P 1'
#
loop_
_entity.id
_entity.type
_entity.pdbx_description
1 polymer ?
#
loop_
_entity_poly.entity_id
_entity_poly.type
_entity_poly.pdbx_seq_one_letter_code
_entity_poly.pdbx_strand_id
1 'polypeptide(L)'
;MSPIYFRLKNDMIAHNLVLLYGGILITGIGFIIQALADHQKNKAKQRNPKRFCDSGLYKIVRCPNYFGEILVWTGVFVSSVSCCNSLVESVIALAGYCGIVFVMFNGARRLEQRQEVHYGNDEAYKHYAEHTPILIPLLPLYSLKRWKFLG
;
A
#
# COMPACT_ATOMS: atom_id res chain seq x y z
N MET A 1 -32.96 0.26 -20.18
CA MET A 1 -32.41 1.60 -19.90
C MET A 1 -30.92 1.45 -19.66
N SER A 2 -30.08 2.28 -20.30
CA SER A 2 -28.63 2.17 -20.09
C SER A 2 -28.27 2.50 -18.63
N PRO A 3 -27.24 1.87 -18.05
CA PRO A 3 -26.78 2.20 -16.68
C PRO A 3 -26.46 3.68 -16.50
N ILE A 4 -26.04 4.35 -17.58
CA ILE A 4 -25.77 5.79 -17.65
C ILE A 4 -27.05 6.59 -17.46
N TYR A 5 -28.15 6.19 -18.11
CA TYR A 5 -29.43 6.85 -17.99
C TYR A 5 -30.06 6.69 -16.59
N PHE A 6 -29.89 5.51 -15.96
CA PHE A 6 -30.33 5.28 -14.57
C PHE A 6 -29.54 6.14 -13.57
N ARG A 7 -28.23 6.31 -13.77
CA ARG A 7 -27.38 7.18 -12.94
C ARG A 7 -27.72 8.67 -13.07
N LEU A 8 -28.06 9.14 -14.27
CA LEU A 8 -28.42 10.55 -14.51
C LEU A 8 -29.79 10.91 -13.95
N LYS A 9 -30.72 9.96 -13.88
CA LYS A 9 -32.11 10.21 -13.44
C LYS A 9 -32.28 10.25 -11.91
N ASN A 10 -31.30 9.77 -11.16
CA ASN A 10 -31.39 9.61 -9.70
C ASN A 10 -30.73 10.72 -8.87
N ASP A 11 -30.26 11.83 -9.47
CA ASP A 11 -29.62 12.95 -8.76
C ASP A 11 -28.49 12.57 -7.76
N MET A 12 -27.91 11.38 -7.89
CA MET A 12 -26.86 10.86 -7.00
C MET A 12 -25.47 11.49 -7.22
N ILE A 13 -25.36 12.50 -8.10
CA ILE A 13 -24.09 13.14 -8.47
C ILE A 13 -23.65 14.20 -7.44
N ALA A 14 -24.50 14.55 -6.47
CA ALA A 14 -24.19 15.53 -5.43
C ALA A 14 -23.63 14.94 -4.12
N HIS A 15 -23.26 13.65 -4.07
CA HIS A 15 -22.76 13.04 -2.84
C HIS A 15 -21.23 13.22 -2.70
N ASN A 16 -20.85 14.27 -1.96
CA ASN A 16 -19.50 14.56 -1.45
C ASN A 16 -18.37 14.54 -2.49
N LEU A 17 -18.34 15.55 -3.37
CA LEU A 17 -17.19 15.85 -4.24
C LEU A 17 -15.85 15.87 -3.49
N VAL A 18 -15.85 16.26 -2.21
CA VAL A 18 -14.66 16.22 -1.35
C VAL A 18 -14.09 14.81 -1.21
N LEU A 19 -14.93 13.79 -0.99
CA LEU A 19 -14.48 12.40 -0.87
C LEU A 19 -14.02 11.85 -2.23
N LEU A 20 -14.70 12.24 -3.30
CA LEU A 20 -14.31 11.86 -4.66
C LEU A 20 -12.92 12.42 -5.01
N TYR A 21 -12.74 13.74 -4.95
CA TYR A 21 -11.47 14.40 -5.28
C TYR A 21 -10.37 14.05 -4.28
N GLY A 22 -10.71 13.92 -2.99
CA GLY A 22 -9.78 13.46 -1.96
C GLY A 22 -9.30 12.04 -2.23
N GLY A 23 -10.20 11.11 -2.57
CA GLY A 23 -9.84 9.73 -2.94
C GLY A 23 -8.99 9.65 -4.21
N ILE A 24 -9.30 10.47 -5.23
CA ILE A 24 -8.47 10.59 -6.45
C ILE A 24 -7.06 11.08 -6.10
N LEU A 25 -6.94 12.10 -5.25
CA LEU A 25 -5.65 12.65 -4.82
C LEU A 25 -4.83 11.59 -4.08
N ILE A 26 -5.44 10.90 -3.10
CA ILE A 26 -4.79 9.81 -2.35
C ILE A 26 -4.32 8.70 -3.30
N THR A 27 -5.17 8.34 -4.26
CA THR A 27 -4.85 7.32 -5.28
C THR A 27 -3.64 7.73 -6.13
N GLY A 28 -3.63 8.98 -6.63
CA GLY A 28 -2.52 9.51 -7.41
C GLY A 28 -1.20 9.54 -6.63
N ILE A 29 -1.24 9.94 -5.36
CA ILE A 29 -0.07 9.91 -4.48
C ILE A 29 0.44 8.48 -4.29
N GLY A 30 -0.47 7.52 -4.07
CA GLY A 30 -0.12 6.09 -3.96
C GLY A 30 0.61 5.57 -5.19
N PHE A 31 0.09 5.86 -6.39
CA PHE A 31 0.74 5.49 -7.65
C PHE A 31 2.11 6.13 -7.82
N ILE A 32 2.26 7.41 -7.48
CA ILE A 32 3.56 8.10 -7.55
C ILE A 32 4.57 7.44 -6.62
N ILE A 33 4.20 7.17 -5.37
CA ILE A 33 5.07 6.49 -4.40
C ILE A 33 5.47 5.11 -4.90
N GLN A 34 4.52 4.33 -5.41
CA GLN A 34 4.76 2.99 -5.92
C GLN A 34 5.70 3.00 -7.13
N ALA A 35 5.43 3.85 -8.12
CA ALA A 35 6.27 3.97 -9.31
C ALA A 35 7.69 4.44 -8.98
N LEU A 36 7.83 5.42 -8.08
CA LEU A 36 9.15 5.89 -7.63
C LEU A 36 9.90 4.81 -6.85
N ALA A 37 9.22 4.07 -5.98
CA ALA A 37 9.81 2.97 -5.23
C ALA A 37 10.33 1.87 -6.17
N ASP A 38 9.53 1.43 -7.13
CA ASP A 38 9.94 0.40 -8.08
C ASP A 38 11.08 0.88 -8.97
N HIS A 39 11.06 2.15 -9.40
CA HIS A 39 12.18 2.75 -10.15
C HIS A 39 13.47 2.78 -9.32
N GLN A 40 13.42 3.26 -8.07
CA GLN A 40 14.58 3.32 -7.17
C GLN A 40 15.15 1.93 -6.91
N LYS A 41 14.28 0.94 -6.63
CA LYS A 41 14.69 -0.45 -6.42
C LYS A 41 15.35 -1.05 -7.64
N ASN A 42 14.75 -0.86 -8.83
CA ASN A 42 15.31 -1.38 -10.07
C ASN A 42 16.69 -0.76 -10.34
N LYS A 43 16.83 0.56 -10.21
CA LYS A 43 18.10 1.27 -10.37
C LYS A 43 19.16 0.79 -9.37
N ALA A 44 18.79 0.57 -8.11
CA ALA A 44 19.70 0.04 -7.10
C ALA A 44 20.17 -1.39 -7.43
N LYS A 45 19.26 -2.24 -7.92
CA LYS A 45 19.58 -3.62 -8.31
C LYS A 45 20.40 -3.73 -9.58
N GLN A 46 20.23 -2.82 -10.54
CA GLN A 46 21.11 -2.72 -11.70
C GLN A 46 22.54 -2.33 -11.30
N ARG A 47 22.68 -1.44 -10.31
CA ARG A 47 23.99 -1.02 -9.81
C ARG A 47 24.68 -2.10 -8.98
N ASN A 48 23.94 -2.78 -8.09
CA ASN A 48 24.46 -3.87 -7.30
C ASN A 48 23.37 -4.91 -7.00
N PRO A 49 23.31 -6.02 -7.75
CA PRO A 49 22.27 -7.04 -7.58
C PRO A 49 22.29 -7.69 -6.19
N LYS A 50 23.49 -7.82 -5.60
CA LYS A 50 23.74 -8.51 -4.33
C LYS A 50 23.47 -7.64 -3.10
N ARG A 51 23.23 -6.33 -3.25
CA ARG A 51 22.96 -5.43 -2.11
C ARG A 51 21.46 -5.11 -1.97
N PHE A 52 20.98 -4.94 -0.75
CA PHE A 52 19.62 -4.45 -0.49
C PHE A 52 19.46 -2.96 -0.90
N CYS A 53 18.22 -2.51 -1.06
CA CYS A 53 17.93 -1.10 -1.35
C CYS A 53 17.57 -0.39 -0.05
N ASP A 54 18.35 0.62 0.31
CA ASP A 54 18.30 1.39 1.56
C ASP A 54 18.33 2.91 1.31
N SER A 55 18.05 3.34 0.08
CA SER A 55 18.13 4.75 -0.35
C SER A 55 16.79 5.26 -0.89
N GLY A 56 16.63 6.58 -0.92
CA GLY A 56 15.37 7.20 -1.34
C GLY A 56 14.23 6.85 -0.39
N LEU A 57 13.11 6.38 -0.95
CA LEU A 57 11.93 5.97 -0.17
C LEU A 57 12.23 4.78 0.76
N TYR A 58 13.18 3.93 0.38
CA TYR A 58 13.58 2.78 1.19
C TYR A 58 14.26 3.18 2.50
N LYS A 59 14.81 4.39 2.61
CA LYS A 59 15.35 4.90 3.88
C LYS A 59 14.26 5.20 4.91
N ILE A 60 13.04 5.46 4.45
CA ILE A 60 11.90 5.85 5.28
C ILE A 60 11.09 4.62 5.70
N VAL A 61 10.90 3.68 4.77
CA VAL A 61 10.12 2.46 4.99
C VAL A 61 10.66 1.35 4.08
N ARG A 62 10.72 0.11 4.56
CA ARG A 62 11.35 -1.00 3.81
C ARG A 62 10.53 -1.50 2.62
N CYS A 63 9.20 -1.32 2.65
CA CYS A 63 8.28 -1.70 1.58
C CYS A 63 7.46 -0.49 1.06
N PRO A 64 8.10 0.55 0.50
CA PRO A 64 7.40 1.76 0.07
C PRO A 64 6.44 1.51 -1.09
N ASN A 65 6.74 0.54 -1.95
CA ASN A 65 5.83 0.13 -3.03
C ASN A 65 4.55 -0.54 -2.50
N TYR A 66 4.63 -1.32 -1.42
CA TYR A 66 3.44 -1.88 -0.77
C TYR A 66 2.62 -0.80 -0.05
N PHE A 67 3.29 0.20 0.54
CA PHE A 67 2.61 1.36 1.09
C PHE A 67 1.87 2.17 0.02
N GLY A 68 2.51 2.39 -1.14
CA GLY A 68 1.88 3.01 -2.30
C GLY A 68 0.63 2.27 -2.75
N GLU A 69 0.68 0.95 -2.84
CA GLU A 69 -0.48 0.12 -3.17
C GLU A 69 -1.59 0.26 -2.12
N ILE A 70 -1.26 0.26 -0.82
CA ILE A 70 -2.26 0.53 0.23
C ILE A 70 -2.93 1.88 0.01
N LEU A 71 -2.16 2.94 -0.26
CA LEU A 71 -2.71 4.28 -0.53
C LEU A 71 -3.62 4.31 -1.77
N VAL A 72 -3.25 3.63 -2.86
CA VAL A 72 -4.11 3.48 -4.04
C VAL A 72 -5.47 2.94 -3.63
N TRP A 73 -5.50 1.84 -2.89
CA TRP A 73 -6.76 1.23 -2.47
C TRP A 73 -7.49 1.99 -1.37
N THR A 74 -6.78 2.73 -0.50
CA THR A 74 -7.39 3.69 0.42
C THR A 74 -8.11 4.78 -0.35
N GLY A 75 -7.52 5.33 -1.40
CA GLY A 75 -8.14 6.37 -2.23
C GLY A 75 -9.37 5.85 -3.00
N VAL A 76 -9.30 4.62 -3.53
CA VAL A 76 -10.45 3.94 -4.16
C VAL A 76 -11.56 3.70 -3.13
N PHE A 77 -11.22 3.22 -1.93
CA PHE A 77 -12.19 3.04 -0.85
C PHE A 77 -12.85 4.38 -0.49
N VAL A 78 -12.07 5.42 -0.18
CA VAL A 78 -12.57 6.76 0.20
C VAL A 78 -13.48 7.37 -0.88
N SER A 79 -13.12 7.26 -2.17
CA SER A 79 -13.95 7.80 -3.26
C SER A 79 -15.22 6.97 -3.53
N SER A 80 -15.27 5.71 -3.09
CA SER A 80 -16.43 4.82 -3.26
C SER A 80 -17.42 4.84 -2.09
N VAL A 81 -17.00 5.27 -0.90
CA VAL A 81 -17.90 5.35 0.29
C VAL A 81 -19.15 6.19 0.00
N SER A 82 -19.02 7.29 -0.74
CA SER A 82 -20.17 8.16 -1.08
C SER A 82 -21.16 7.53 -2.06
N CYS A 83 -20.80 6.41 -2.69
CA CYS A 83 -21.64 5.68 -3.64
C CYS A 83 -22.37 4.49 -3.00
N CYS A 84 -22.05 4.12 -1.75
CA CYS A 84 -22.69 3.01 -1.04
C CYS A 84 -24.07 3.44 -0.53
N ASN A 85 -25.13 2.81 -1.04
CA ASN A 85 -26.52 3.13 -0.70
C ASN A 85 -27.11 2.18 0.36
N SER A 86 -26.39 1.09 0.67
CA SER A 86 -26.81 0.10 1.66
C SER A 86 -25.67 -0.29 2.61
N LEU A 87 -26.05 -0.80 3.78
CA LEU A 87 -25.10 -1.37 4.73
C LEU A 87 -24.32 -2.54 4.12
N VAL A 88 -24.97 -3.35 3.29
CA VAL A 88 -24.35 -4.49 2.61
C VAL A 88 -23.23 -4.03 1.68
N GLU A 89 -23.48 -3.01 0.85
CA GLU A 89 -22.45 -2.43 -0.03
C GLU A 89 -21.26 -1.88 0.76
N SER A 90 -21.54 -1.19 1.87
CA SER A 90 -20.50 -0.63 2.75
C SER A 90 -19.63 -1.71 3.39
N VAL A 91 -20.26 -2.80 3.88
CA VAL A 91 -19.56 -3.95 4.48
C VAL A 91 -18.71 -4.66 3.44
N ILE A 92 -19.21 -4.86 2.22
CA ILE A 92 -18.44 -5.49 1.13
C ILE A 92 -17.24 -4.62 0.75
N ALA A 93 -17.43 -3.30 0.61
CA ALA A 93 -16.34 -2.37 0.31
C ALA A 93 -15.25 -2.39 1.39
N LEU A 94 -15.66 -2.35 2.67
CA LEU A 94 -14.73 -2.42 3.80
C LEU A 94 -14.00 -3.77 3.86
N ALA A 95 -14.71 -4.88 3.65
CA ALA A 95 -14.11 -6.22 3.64
C ALA A 95 -13.07 -6.35 2.51
N GLY A 96 -13.37 -5.82 1.32
CA GLY A 96 -12.43 -5.77 0.20
C GLY A 96 -11.18 -4.96 0.52
N TYR A 97 -11.35 -3.76 1.08
CA TYR A 97 -10.24 -2.90 1.49
C TYR A 97 -9.36 -3.57 2.57
N CYS A 98 -9.99 -4.11 3.62
CA CYS A 98 -9.29 -4.87 4.66
C CYS A 98 -8.54 -6.08 4.10
N GLY A 99 -9.13 -6.78 3.12
CA GLY A 99 -8.50 -7.90 2.41
C GLY A 99 -7.23 -7.48 1.67
N ILE A 100 -7.26 -6.34 0.97
CA ILE A 100 -6.08 -5.80 0.29
C ILE A 100 -4.99 -5.42 1.29
N VAL A 101 -5.33 -4.70 2.35
CA VAL A 101 -4.38 -4.34 3.41
C VAL A 101 -3.76 -5.61 3.99
N PHE A 102 -4.56 -6.63 4.29
CA PHE A 102 -4.08 -7.91 4.76
C PHE A 102 -3.08 -8.55 3.77
N VAL A 103 -3.40 -8.61 2.47
CA VAL A 103 -2.49 -9.15 1.45
C VAL A 103 -1.17 -8.36 1.40
N MET A 104 -1.20 -7.04 1.56
CA MET A 104 0.00 -6.22 1.59
C MET A 104 0.89 -6.51 2.81
N PHE A 105 0.30 -6.66 4.00
CA PHE A 105 1.04 -7.06 5.21
C PHE A 105 1.65 -8.47 5.07
N ASN A 106 0.91 -9.44 4.51
CA ASN A 106 1.42 -10.76 4.21
C ASN A 106 2.60 -10.71 3.22
N GLY A 107 2.45 -9.94 2.15
CA GLY A 107 3.49 -9.77 1.14
C GLY A 107 4.76 -9.11 1.70
N ALA A 108 4.62 -8.12 2.58
CA ALA A 108 5.72 -7.48 3.29
C ALA A 108 6.45 -8.48 4.22
N ARG A 109 5.73 -9.33 4.96
CA ARG A 109 6.32 -10.39 5.79
C ARG A 109 7.12 -11.40 4.95
N ARG A 110 6.55 -11.87 3.83
CA ARG A 110 7.22 -12.79 2.90
C ARG A 110 8.46 -12.15 2.27
N LEU A 111 8.42 -10.84 2.01
CA LEU A 111 9.59 -10.10 1.52
C LEU A 111 10.68 -10.00 2.59
N GLU A 112 10.32 -9.66 3.83
CA GLU A 112 11.24 -9.62 4.96
C GLU A 112 11.94 -10.96 5.19
N GLN A 113 11.21 -12.07 5.17
CA GLN A 113 11.79 -13.41 5.29
C GLN A 113 12.78 -13.73 4.17
N ARG A 114 12.44 -13.39 2.92
CA ARG A 114 13.37 -13.58 1.79
C ARG A 114 14.62 -12.73 1.92
N GLN A 115 14.48 -11.47 2.33
CA GLN A 115 15.62 -10.58 2.56
C GLN A 115 16.49 -11.07 3.70
N GLU A 116 15.91 -11.65 4.76
CA GLU A 116 16.68 -12.27 5.84
C GLU A 116 17.56 -13.42 5.32
N VAL A 117 17.02 -14.29 4.47
CA VAL A 117 17.80 -15.40 3.91
C VAL A 117 18.98 -14.89 3.06
N HIS A 118 18.82 -13.78 2.37
CA HIS A 118 19.85 -13.24 1.46
C HIS A 118 20.84 -12.29 2.14
N TYR A 119 20.38 -11.53 3.13
CA TYR A 119 21.12 -10.40 3.74
C TYR A 119 21.24 -10.51 5.26
N GLY A 120 20.68 -11.54 5.89
CA GLY A 120 20.64 -11.67 7.35
C GLY A 120 22.01 -11.84 8.01
N ASN A 121 23.06 -12.16 7.24
CA ASN A 121 24.44 -12.19 7.74
C ASN A 121 25.17 -10.83 7.56
N ASP A 122 24.57 -9.86 6.86
CA ASP A 122 25.13 -8.53 6.64
C ASP A 122 24.71 -7.60 7.80
N GLU A 123 25.70 -7.09 8.55
CA GLU A 123 25.46 -6.18 9.68
C GLU A 123 24.77 -4.88 9.25
N ALA A 124 25.05 -4.37 8.04
CA ALA A 124 24.40 -3.17 7.54
C ALA A 124 22.91 -3.42 7.27
N TYR A 125 22.54 -4.62 6.81
CA TYR A 125 21.15 -4.99 6.62
C TYR A 125 20.42 -5.14 7.96
N LYS A 126 21.05 -5.75 8.97
CA LYS A 126 20.46 -5.86 10.32
C LYS A 126 20.16 -4.47 10.89
N HIS A 127 21.15 -3.59 10.86
CA HIS A 127 20.98 -2.20 11.32
C HIS A 127 19.84 -1.50 10.55
N TYR A 128 19.80 -1.66 9.23
CA TYR A 128 18.72 -1.11 8.40
C TYR A 128 17.34 -1.67 8.79
N ALA A 129 17.23 -2.98 9.02
CA ALA A 129 15.98 -3.64 9.38
C ALA A 129 15.46 -3.26 10.78
N GLU A 130 16.36 -2.95 11.71
CA GLU A 130 16.03 -2.55 13.08
C GLU A 130 15.57 -1.09 13.19
N HIS A 131 16.05 -0.22 12.30
CA HIS A 131 15.78 1.23 12.37
C HIS A 131 14.77 1.72 11.33
N THR A 132 14.40 0.89 10.36
CA THR A 132 13.50 1.29 9.28
C THR A 132 12.16 0.54 9.39
N PRO A 133 11.03 1.24 9.58
CA PRO A 133 9.70 0.62 9.59
C PRO A 133 9.44 -0.24 8.36
N ILE A 134 8.69 -1.33 8.51
CA ILE A 134 8.51 -2.28 7.41
C ILE A 134 7.54 -1.79 6.33
N LEU A 135 6.42 -1.18 6.71
CA LEU A 135 5.30 -0.93 5.79
C LEU A 135 4.62 0.43 5.95
N ILE A 136 4.36 0.89 7.17
CA ILE A 136 3.71 2.18 7.41
C ILE A 136 4.78 3.17 7.91
N PRO A 137 5.05 4.28 7.19
CA PRO A 137 5.96 5.30 7.68
C PRO A 137 5.54 5.83 9.05
N LEU A 138 6.51 6.17 9.90
CA LEU A 138 6.31 6.74 11.25
C LEU A 138 5.65 5.82 12.30
N LEU A 139 5.14 4.65 11.90
CA LEU A 139 4.70 3.62 12.84
C LEU A 139 5.94 2.76 13.21
N PRO A 140 6.29 2.59 14.50
CA PRO A 140 7.47 1.83 14.93
C PRO A 140 7.25 0.31 14.82
N LEU A 141 6.82 -0.15 13.63
CA LEU A 141 6.61 -1.54 13.28
C LEU A 141 7.78 -2.00 12.41
N TYR A 142 8.82 -2.49 13.07
CA TYR A 142 10.06 -2.86 12.40
C TYR A 142 10.04 -4.28 11.84
N SER A 143 9.32 -5.24 12.44
CA SER A 143 9.28 -6.61 11.93
C SER A 143 7.88 -7.22 11.97
N LEU A 144 7.55 -8.00 10.93
CA LEU A 144 6.33 -8.80 10.85
C LEU A 144 6.54 -10.28 11.15
N LYS A 145 7.79 -10.72 11.38
CA LYS A 145 8.13 -12.14 11.64
C LYS A 145 7.34 -12.76 12.80
N ARG A 146 7.00 -11.97 13.83
CA ARG A 146 6.26 -12.41 15.03
C ARG A 146 4.82 -12.85 14.74
N TRP A 147 4.24 -12.42 13.63
CA TRP A 147 2.83 -12.64 13.31
C TRP A 147 2.67 -13.86 12.40
N LYS A 148 2.69 -15.05 13.00
CA LYS A 148 2.63 -16.35 12.29
C LYS A 148 1.34 -16.59 11.49
N PHE A 149 0.26 -15.85 11.76
CA PHE A 149 -0.99 -15.97 11.01
C PHE A 149 -0.96 -15.33 9.62
N LEU A 150 0.06 -14.55 9.29
CA LEU A 150 0.24 -13.90 7.99
C LEU A 150 0.95 -14.82 6.97
N GLY A 151 0.63 -16.12 6.92
CA GLY A 151 1.21 -17.12 6.01
C GLY A 151 2.73 -17.20 6.05
#